data_AF-A0A8R1E7U3-F1
#
_entry.id   AF-A0A8R1E7U3-F1
#
_cell.length_a   1.000
_cell.length_b   1.000
_cell.length_c   1.000
_cell.angle_alpha   90.00
_cell.angle_beta   90.00
_cell.angle_gamma   90.00
#
_symmetry.space_group_name_H-M   'P 1'
#
loop_
_entity.id
_entity.type
_entity.pdbx_description
1 polymer ?
#
loop_
_entity_poly.entity_id
_entity_poly.type
_entity_poly.pdbx_seq_one_letter_code
_entity_poly.pdbx_strand_id
1 'polypeptide(L)'
;RKQELKEKIVEDESLLEDIQEERNELQDLLKNSSGATRQALENVLVNIGCDYRVWFQELNGNQARTLLRIENIDKIVAVFPKSNELCIMANVMKDLAFIMSQADNSIKTDEEIDKIQAVLDRFCDNLRKVQPSSGVLPKLHLLTAHLVPFLRDHRSWGKVTEQGIEALHPIFNSLNLRFAAVQDPLLRASLTVQMMTNFNVIHDVGESWNISK
;
A
#
# COMPACT_ATOMS: atom_id res chain seq x y z
N ARG A 1 45.94 14.75 -3.45
CA ARG A 1 44.93 14.41 -2.43
C ARG A 1 43.85 15.48 -2.22
N LYS A 2 44.15 16.70 -1.75
CA LYS A 2 43.12 17.75 -1.54
C LYS A 2 42.56 18.34 -2.85
N GLN A 3 43.36 18.30 -3.91
CA GLN A 3 43.01 18.83 -5.24
C GLN A 3 42.21 17.81 -6.06
N GLU A 4 42.64 16.55 -6.10
CA GLU A 4 41.86 15.42 -6.65
C GLU A 4 40.47 15.26 -6.01
N LEU A 5 40.35 15.54 -4.70
CA LEU A 5 39.06 15.54 -4.01
C LEU A 5 38.14 16.68 -4.46
N LYS A 6 38.71 17.84 -4.81
CA LYS A 6 37.92 18.97 -5.35
C LYS A 6 37.48 18.69 -6.78
N GLU A 7 38.36 18.11 -7.60
CA GLU A 7 38.03 17.73 -8.97
C GLU A 7 36.91 16.69 -9.00
N LYS A 8 36.97 15.68 -8.12
CA LYS A 8 35.87 14.71 -7.95
C LYS A 8 34.55 15.32 -7.49
N ILE A 9 34.58 16.27 -6.56
CA ILE A 9 33.35 16.95 -6.11
C ILE A 9 32.71 17.72 -7.26
N VAL A 10 33.52 18.37 -8.11
CA VAL A 10 33.02 19.12 -9.27
C VAL A 10 32.48 18.17 -10.35
N GLU A 11 33.12 17.03 -10.60
CA GLU A 11 32.59 15.99 -11.49
C GLU A 11 31.28 15.40 -10.96
N ASP A 12 31.21 15.08 -9.66
CA ASP A 12 30.01 14.54 -9.03
C ASP A 12 28.86 15.57 -9.03
N GLU A 13 29.15 16.86 -8.83
CA GLU A 13 28.17 17.95 -8.94
C GLU A 13 27.62 18.07 -10.37
N SER A 14 28.49 18.04 -11.38
CA SER A 14 28.08 18.06 -12.79
C SER A 14 27.21 16.84 -13.14
N LEU A 15 27.61 15.65 -12.69
CA LEU A 15 26.84 14.43 -12.93
C LEU A 15 25.45 14.48 -12.25
N LEU A 16 25.38 15.06 -11.05
CA LEU A 16 24.11 15.24 -10.34
C LEU A 16 23.19 16.25 -11.04
N GLU A 17 23.75 17.32 -11.62
CA GLU A 17 22.98 18.27 -12.43
C GLU A 17 22.39 17.60 -13.67
N ASP A 18 23.19 16.82 -14.41
CA ASP A 18 22.74 16.07 -15.60
C ASP A 18 21.62 15.07 -15.23
N ILE A 19 21.78 14.31 -14.14
CA ILE A 19 20.76 13.38 -13.65
C ILE A 19 19.49 14.12 -13.22
N GLN A 20 19.62 15.29 -12.62
CA GLN A 20 18.48 16.09 -12.19
C GLN A 20 17.72 16.65 -13.40
N GLU A 21 18.43 17.08 -14.45
CA GLU A 21 17.84 17.49 -15.73
C GLU A 21 17.10 16.33 -16.39
N GLU A 22 17.74 15.17 -16.56
CA GLU A 22 17.11 13.98 -17.16
C GLU A 22 15.88 13.54 -16.37
N ARG A 23 15.97 13.56 -15.03
CA ARG A 23 14.83 13.27 -14.16
C ARG A 23 13.70 14.29 -14.36
N ASN A 24 14.00 15.58 -14.46
CA ASN A 24 13.01 16.62 -14.68
C ASN A 24 12.38 16.51 -16.07
N GLU A 25 13.15 16.20 -17.11
CA GLU A 25 12.65 15.93 -18.47
C GLU A 25 11.73 14.70 -18.50
N LEU A 26 12.13 13.60 -17.85
CA LEU A 26 11.29 12.42 -17.71
C LEU A 26 10.02 12.71 -16.91
N GLN A 27 10.13 13.54 -15.87
CA GLN A 27 9.00 13.95 -15.04
C GLN A 27 8.06 14.91 -15.77
N ASP A 28 8.57 15.77 -16.65
CA ASP A 28 7.80 16.64 -17.53
C ASP A 28 7.18 15.84 -18.69
N LEU A 29 7.87 14.85 -19.25
CA LEU A 29 7.26 13.83 -20.11
C LEU A 29 6.14 13.10 -19.35
N LEU A 30 6.32 12.75 -18.08
CA LEU A 30 5.29 12.11 -17.25
C LEU A 30 4.20 13.06 -16.74
N LYS A 31 4.35 14.38 -16.81
CA LYS A 31 3.31 15.35 -16.38
C LYS A 31 2.58 15.97 -17.57
N ASN A 32 3.30 16.22 -18.66
CA ASN A 32 2.84 16.88 -19.88
C ASN A 32 2.61 15.89 -21.05
N SER A 33 2.84 14.58 -20.86
CA SER A 33 2.53 13.59 -21.89
C SER A 33 1.04 13.63 -22.23
N SER A 34 0.68 14.24 -23.34
CA SER A 34 -0.65 14.20 -23.93
C SER A 34 -0.85 12.96 -24.82
N GLY A 35 -0.03 11.92 -24.64
CA GLY A 35 -0.02 10.73 -25.50
C GLY A 35 -1.28 9.88 -25.36
N ALA A 36 -1.70 9.24 -26.46
CA ALA A 36 -2.90 8.40 -26.51
C ALA A 36 -2.88 7.27 -25.46
N THR A 37 -1.72 6.69 -25.17
CA THR A 37 -1.55 5.65 -24.13
C THR A 37 -1.82 6.18 -22.73
N ARG A 38 -1.38 7.41 -22.42
CA ARG A 38 -1.65 8.03 -21.13
C ARG A 38 -3.12 8.33 -20.96
N GLN A 39 -3.75 8.94 -21.97
CA GLN A 39 -5.19 9.21 -21.96
C GLN A 39 -6.00 7.91 -21.79
N ALA A 40 -5.60 6.83 -22.47
CA ALA A 40 -6.21 5.52 -22.31
C ALA A 40 -6.03 4.97 -20.89
N LEU A 41 -4.85 5.12 -20.28
CA LEU A 41 -4.60 4.71 -18.91
C LEU A 41 -5.44 5.52 -17.91
N GLU A 42 -5.46 6.84 -18.05
CA GLU A 42 -6.28 7.74 -17.23
C GLU A 42 -7.77 7.38 -17.34
N ASN A 43 -8.27 7.14 -18.55
CA ASN A 43 -9.65 6.70 -18.76
C ASN A 43 -9.94 5.36 -18.04
N VAL A 44 -9.02 4.40 -18.10
CA VAL A 44 -9.17 3.13 -17.37
C VAL A 44 -9.19 3.38 -15.86
N LEU A 45 -8.27 4.19 -15.34
CA LEU A 45 -8.19 4.51 -13.90
C LEU A 45 -9.44 5.24 -13.40
N VAL A 46 -9.97 6.20 -14.16
CA VAL A 46 -11.24 6.88 -13.88
C VAL A 46 -12.40 5.88 -13.85
N ASN A 47 -12.49 5.00 -14.85
CA ASN A 47 -13.57 4.02 -14.96
C ASN A 47 -13.59 3.00 -13.81
N ILE A 48 -12.42 2.66 -13.25
CA ILE A 48 -12.33 1.77 -12.07
C ILE A 48 -12.44 2.53 -10.74
N GLY A 49 -12.61 3.86 -10.75
CA GLY A 49 -12.70 4.69 -9.54
C GLY A 49 -11.35 4.96 -8.85
N CYS A 50 -10.24 4.77 -9.56
CA CYS A 50 -8.88 5.07 -9.11
C CYS A 50 -8.32 6.32 -9.81
N ASP A 51 -9.18 7.31 -10.04
CA ASP A 51 -8.86 8.58 -10.69
C ASP A 51 -7.71 9.31 -9.96
N TYR A 52 -6.72 9.78 -10.74
CA TYR A 52 -5.61 10.61 -10.29
C TYR A 52 -6.10 12.06 -10.11
N ARG A 53 -7.06 12.29 -9.20
CA ARG A 53 -7.43 13.65 -8.83
C ARG A 53 -6.29 14.25 -8.02
N VAL A 54 -5.51 15.07 -8.72
CA VAL A 54 -4.47 16.08 -8.40
C VAL A 54 -4.27 16.51 -6.92
N TRP A 55 -5.20 16.26 -6.00
CA TRP A 55 -5.13 16.63 -4.59
C TRP A 55 -4.72 15.50 -3.62
N PHE A 56 -4.64 14.25 -4.08
CA PHE A 56 -4.04 13.15 -3.31
C PHE A 56 -2.87 12.57 -4.09
N GLN A 57 -1.65 12.77 -3.60
CA GLN A 57 -0.42 12.26 -4.23
C GLN A 57 -0.29 10.72 -4.13
N GLU A 58 -1.16 10.06 -3.36
CA GLU A 58 -1.10 8.63 -3.07
C GLU A 58 -2.48 7.97 -3.14
N LEU A 59 -2.52 6.71 -3.59
CA LEU A 59 -3.74 5.89 -3.58
C LEU A 59 -4.13 5.56 -2.14
N ASN A 60 -5.40 5.77 -1.77
CA ASN A 60 -5.90 5.28 -0.48
C ASN A 60 -6.14 3.76 -0.49
N GLY A 61 -6.35 3.16 0.68
CA GLY A 61 -6.51 1.70 0.81
C GLY A 61 -7.64 1.09 -0.04
N ASN A 62 -8.76 1.81 -0.20
CA ASN A 62 -9.87 1.35 -1.05
C ASN A 62 -9.51 1.39 -2.54
N GLN A 63 -8.80 2.43 -2.97
CA GLN A 63 -8.30 2.54 -4.33
C GLN A 63 -7.25 1.48 -4.62
N ALA A 64 -6.28 1.25 -3.72
CA ALA A 64 -5.31 0.17 -3.84
C ALA A 64 -5.99 -1.19 -3.98
N ARG A 65 -7.01 -1.47 -3.15
CA ARG A 65 -7.78 -2.72 -3.22
C ARG A 65 -8.54 -2.87 -4.54
N THR A 66 -9.06 -1.77 -5.07
CA THR A 66 -9.82 -1.75 -6.33
C THR A 66 -8.89 -1.92 -7.52
N LEU A 67 -7.74 -1.25 -7.52
CA LEU A 67 -6.72 -1.36 -8.57
C LEU A 67 -6.18 -2.78 -8.68
N LEU A 68 -5.91 -3.43 -7.55
CA LEU A 68 -5.36 -4.79 -7.50
C LEU A 68 -6.40 -5.90 -7.73
N ARG A 69 -7.62 -5.60 -8.17
CA ARG A 69 -8.52 -6.67 -8.62
C ARG A 69 -8.05 -7.23 -9.96
N ILE A 70 -8.15 -8.54 -10.15
CA ILE A 70 -7.62 -9.22 -11.35
C ILE A 70 -8.22 -8.62 -12.63
N GLU A 71 -9.53 -8.37 -12.63
CA GLU A 71 -10.24 -7.75 -13.75
C GLU A 71 -9.78 -6.32 -14.06
N ASN A 72 -9.28 -5.58 -13.07
CA ASN A 72 -8.78 -4.22 -13.23
C ASN A 72 -7.31 -4.21 -13.63
N ILE A 73 -6.51 -5.15 -13.12
CA ILE A 73 -5.14 -5.40 -13.59
C ILE A 73 -5.17 -5.71 -15.09
N ASP A 74 -6.05 -6.59 -15.55
CA ASP A 74 -6.14 -6.96 -16.96
C ASP A 74 -6.53 -5.76 -17.85
N LYS A 75 -7.42 -4.88 -17.38
CA LYS A 75 -7.76 -3.62 -18.08
C LYS A 75 -6.57 -2.68 -18.19
N ILE A 76 -5.78 -2.53 -17.12
CA ILE A 76 -4.59 -1.67 -17.09
C ILE A 76 -3.53 -2.22 -18.05
N VAL A 77 -3.24 -3.52 -17.97
CA VAL A 77 -2.25 -4.19 -18.82
C VAL A 77 -2.62 -4.08 -20.30
N ALA A 78 -3.91 -4.14 -20.64
CA ALA A 78 -4.39 -4.01 -22.02
C ALA A 78 -4.14 -2.64 -22.67
N VAL A 79 -3.83 -1.60 -21.87
CA VAL A 79 -3.49 -0.26 -22.39
C VAL A 79 -2.12 -0.24 -23.06
N PHE A 80 -1.20 -1.10 -22.60
CA PHE A 80 0.18 -1.09 -23.03
C PHE A 80 0.43 -2.08 -24.18
N PRO A 81 1.37 -1.79 -25.09
CA PRO A 81 1.81 -2.75 -26.10
C PRO A 81 2.30 -4.05 -25.46
N LYS A 82 1.97 -5.19 -26.06
CA LYS A 82 2.40 -6.50 -25.53
C LYS A 82 3.92 -6.61 -25.53
N SER A 83 4.48 -6.95 -24.38
CA SER A 83 5.89 -7.32 -24.21
C SER A 83 6.05 -8.42 -23.16
N ASN A 84 7.21 -9.07 -23.13
CA ASN A 84 7.49 -10.09 -22.12
C ASN A 84 7.58 -9.45 -20.72
N GLU A 85 8.16 -8.26 -20.62
CA GLU A 85 8.28 -7.49 -19.40
C GLU A 85 6.89 -7.12 -18.85
N LEU A 86 5.97 -6.74 -19.73
CA LEU A 86 4.58 -6.43 -19.35
C LEU A 86 3.86 -7.68 -18.83
N CYS A 87 4.08 -8.85 -19.43
CA CYS A 87 3.53 -10.11 -18.94
C CYS A 87 4.06 -10.45 -17.54
N ILE A 88 5.36 -10.26 -17.28
CA ILE A 88 5.95 -10.49 -15.95
C ILE A 88 5.40 -9.46 -14.95
N MET A 89 5.29 -8.19 -15.34
CA MET A 89 4.71 -7.15 -14.48
C MET A 89 3.24 -7.43 -14.14
N ALA A 90 2.45 -7.93 -15.10
CA ALA A 90 1.08 -8.36 -14.85
C ALA A 90 1.04 -9.49 -13.80
N ASN A 91 1.98 -10.44 -13.85
CA ASN A 91 2.10 -11.47 -12.82
C ASN A 91 2.49 -10.90 -11.46
N VAL A 92 3.42 -9.93 -11.40
CA VAL A 92 3.75 -9.21 -10.15
C VAL A 92 2.50 -8.57 -9.54
N MET A 93 1.68 -7.89 -10.33
CA MET A 93 0.44 -7.27 -9.86
C MET A 93 -0.57 -8.31 -9.36
N LYS A 94 -0.70 -9.45 -10.05
CA LYS A 94 -1.62 -10.54 -9.65
C LYS A 94 -1.14 -11.26 -8.39
N ASP A 95 0.17 -11.43 -8.23
CA ASP A 95 0.76 -12.00 -7.02
C ASP A 95 0.53 -11.06 -5.82
N LEU A 96 0.74 -9.76 -6.01
CA LEU A 96 0.45 -8.75 -5.00
C LEU A 96 -1.05 -8.69 -4.63
N ALA A 97 -1.92 -8.84 -5.62
CA ALA A 97 -3.37 -8.93 -5.40
C ALA A 97 -3.75 -10.13 -4.53
N PHE A 98 -3.17 -11.31 -4.82
CA PHE A 98 -3.35 -12.49 -3.99
C PHE A 98 -2.83 -12.25 -2.57
N ILE A 99 -1.60 -11.77 -2.41
CA ILE A 99 -0.99 -11.50 -1.12
C ILE A 99 -1.87 -10.54 -0.29
N MET A 100 -2.32 -9.43 -0.89
CA MET A 100 -3.21 -8.46 -0.23
C MET A 100 -4.55 -9.11 0.20
N SER A 101 -5.09 -10.05 -0.58
CA SER A 101 -6.32 -10.76 -0.19
C SER A 101 -6.15 -11.65 1.06
N GLN A 102 -4.91 -12.01 1.39
CA GLN A 102 -4.55 -12.78 2.58
C GLN A 102 -4.31 -11.91 3.82
N ALA A 103 -4.35 -10.58 3.70
CA ALA A 103 -4.22 -9.65 4.81
C ALA A 103 -5.57 -9.48 5.53
N ASP A 104 -6.12 -10.57 6.07
CA ASP A 104 -7.40 -10.64 6.76
C ASP A 104 -7.25 -11.15 8.20
N ASN A 105 -8.35 -11.12 8.97
CA ASN A 105 -8.36 -11.47 10.39
C ASN A 105 -8.46 -12.99 10.64
N SER A 106 -8.53 -13.81 9.59
CA SER A 106 -8.61 -15.26 9.74
C SER A 106 -7.30 -15.83 10.30
N ILE A 107 -7.41 -17.00 10.93
CA ILE A 107 -6.27 -17.79 11.39
C ILE A 107 -5.84 -18.68 10.23
N LYS A 108 -4.58 -18.60 9.84
CA LYS A 108 -3.99 -19.32 8.71
C LYS A 108 -3.38 -20.65 9.14
N THR A 109 -3.73 -21.70 8.42
CA THR A 109 -3.10 -23.03 8.60
C THR A 109 -1.67 -23.03 8.06
N ASP A 110 -0.89 -24.06 8.39
CA ASP A 110 0.47 -24.19 7.87
C ASP A 110 0.50 -24.29 6.34
N GLU A 111 -0.48 -24.97 5.73
CA GLU A 111 -0.62 -25.12 4.29
C GLU A 111 -0.99 -23.79 3.61
N GLU A 112 -1.82 -22.97 4.26
CA GLU A 112 -2.15 -21.63 3.77
C GLU A 112 -0.92 -20.72 3.83
N ILE A 113 -0.12 -20.81 4.89
CA ILE A 113 1.13 -20.05 5.02
C ILE A 113 2.16 -20.51 3.98
N ASP A 114 2.28 -21.82 3.72
CA ASP A 114 3.13 -22.35 2.64
C ASP A 114 2.71 -21.80 1.27
N LYS A 115 1.41 -21.74 1.01
CA LYS A 115 0.87 -21.16 -0.22
C LYS A 115 1.19 -19.66 -0.34
N ILE A 116 1.07 -18.92 0.77
CA ILE A 116 1.45 -17.50 0.82
C ILE A 116 2.94 -17.34 0.52
N GLN A 117 3.80 -18.15 1.13
CA GLN A 117 5.23 -18.14 0.90
C GLN A 117 5.57 -18.41 -0.57
N ALA A 118 4.99 -19.45 -1.17
CA ALA A 118 5.23 -19.77 -2.58
C ALA A 118 4.83 -18.62 -3.53
N VAL A 119 3.75 -17.90 -3.24
CA VAL A 119 3.35 -16.72 -4.04
C VAL A 119 4.27 -15.53 -3.76
N LEU A 120 4.72 -15.34 -2.52
CA LEU A 120 5.67 -14.28 -2.14
C LEU A 120 7.04 -14.47 -2.80
N ASP A 121 7.53 -15.70 -2.87
CA ASP A 121 8.78 -16.05 -3.54
C ASP A 121 8.67 -15.77 -5.05
N ARG A 122 7.56 -16.20 -5.68
CA ARG A 122 7.27 -15.90 -7.09
C ARG A 122 7.17 -14.39 -7.35
N PHE A 123 6.52 -13.65 -6.46
CA PHE A 123 6.43 -12.19 -6.51
C PHE A 123 7.83 -11.56 -6.50
N CYS A 124 8.71 -11.98 -5.58
CA CYS A 124 10.07 -11.48 -5.48
C CYS A 124 10.89 -11.78 -6.75
N ASP A 125 10.81 -13.01 -7.26
CA ASP A 125 11.54 -13.43 -8.45
C ASP A 125 11.09 -12.67 -9.70
N ASN A 126 9.79 -12.48 -9.86
CA ASN A 126 9.25 -11.70 -10.96
C ASN A 126 9.63 -10.22 -10.83
N LEU A 127 9.53 -9.63 -9.63
CA LEU A 127 9.88 -8.23 -9.41
C LEU A 127 11.36 -7.95 -9.69
N ARG A 128 12.27 -8.84 -9.28
CA ARG A 128 13.71 -8.72 -9.60
C ARG A 128 13.99 -8.77 -11.11
N LYS A 129 13.19 -9.50 -11.89
CA LYS A 129 13.34 -9.56 -13.35
C LYS A 129 12.92 -8.27 -14.03
N VAL A 130 11.79 -7.67 -13.62
CA VAL A 130 11.26 -6.45 -14.26
C VAL A 130 11.87 -5.17 -13.72
N GLN A 131 12.38 -5.18 -12.49
CA GLN A 131 12.92 -3.99 -11.80
C GLN A 131 14.23 -4.34 -11.05
N PRO A 132 15.29 -4.79 -11.74
CA PRO A 132 16.52 -5.29 -11.11
C PRO A 132 17.32 -4.21 -10.37
N SER A 133 17.22 -2.95 -10.79
CA SER A 133 17.95 -1.81 -10.23
C SER A 133 17.12 -0.98 -9.25
N SER A 134 15.84 -1.31 -9.04
CA SER A 134 14.98 -0.56 -8.12
C SER A 134 15.34 -0.83 -6.67
N GLY A 135 15.36 0.23 -5.85
CA GLY A 135 15.50 0.13 -4.41
C GLY A 135 14.30 -0.55 -3.75
N VAL A 136 14.51 -1.16 -2.59
CA VAL A 136 13.44 -1.80 -1.81
C VAL A 136 12.91 -0.83 -0.77
N LEU A 137 11.64 -0.47 -0.88
CA LEU A 137 10.95 0.36 0.12
C LEU A 137 10.79 -0.42 1.45
N PRO A 138 10.80 0.23 2.62
CA PRO A 138 10.65 -0.45 3.91
C PRO A 138 9.42 -1.36 3.99
N LYS A 139 8.25 -0.92 3.47
CA LYS A 139 7.02 -1.73 3.43
C LYS A 139 7.19 -2.99 2.56
N LEU A 140 7.89 -2.87 1.44
CA LEU A 140 8.19 -4.00 0.56
C LEU A 140 9.18 -4.97 1.21
N HIS A 141 10.17 -4.46 1.95
CA HIS A 141 11.08 -5.29 2.74
C HIS A 141 10.35 -6.05 3.84
N LEU A 142 9.49 -5.37 4.62
CA LEU A 142 8.67 -6.01 5.65
C LEU A 142 7.82 -7.14 5.08
N LEU A 143 7.17 -6.88 3.94
CA LEU A 143 6.35 -7.88 3.25
C LEU A 143 7.18 -9.10 2.81
N THR A 144 8.34 -8.89 2.21
CA THR A 144 9.11 -9.96 1.56
C THR A 144 9.99 -10.75 2.54
N ALA A 145 10.49 -10.12 3.61
CA ALA A 145 11.41 -10.77 4.55
C ALA A 145 10.73 -11.24 5.85
N HIS A 146 9.67 -10.58 6.30
CA HIS A 146 9.15 -10.77 7.66
C HIS A 146 7.73 -11.33 7.71
N LEU A 147 6.98 -11.32 6.60
CA LEU A 147 5.60 -11.81 6.57
C LEU A 147 5.48 -13.28 6.99
N VAL A 148 6.28 -14.17 6.38
CA VAL A 148 6.17 -15.61 6.63
C VAL A 148 6.56 -15.96 8.07
N PRO A 149 7.72 -15.51 8.61
CA PRO A 149 8.03 -15.70 10.03
C PRO A 149 6.91 -15.21 10.94
N PHE A 150 6.40 -14.00 10.69
CA PHE A 150 5.30 -13.43 11.46
C PHE A 150 4.04 -14.30 11.43
N LEU A 151 3.65 -14.82 10.26
CA LEU A 151 2.49 -15.70 10.13
C LEU A 151 2.69 -17.04 10.84
N ARG A 152 3.92 -17.57 10.91
CA ARG A 152 4.19 -18.82 11.64
C ARG A 152 4.00 -18.64 13.15
N ASP A 153 4.45 -17.50 13.67
CA ASP A 153 4.37 -17.21 15.10
C ASP A 153 2.94 -16.81 15.53
N HIS A 154 2.27 -16.00 14.73
CA HIS A 154 1.00 -15.36 15.13
C HIS A 154 -0.24 -15.91 14.43
N ARG A 155 -0.07 -16.66 13.34
CA ARG A 155 -1.14 -17.31 12.54
C ARG A 155 -2.15 -16.36 11.91
N SER A 156 -2.15 -15.07 12.18
CA SER A 156 -3.09 -14.10 11.60
C SER A 156 -2.38 -12.83 11.17
N TRP A 157 -2.74 -12.31 10.00
CA TRP A 157 -2.15 -11.07 9.49
C TRP A 157 -2.94 -9.83 9.95
N GLY A 158 -4.26 -9.85 9.77
CA GLY A 158 -5.12 -8.67 9.95
C GLY A 158 -5.38 -8.28 11.40
N LYS A 159 -5.30 -9.23 12.34
CA LYS A 159 -5.67 -9.01 13.76
C LYS A 159 -4.82 -7.95 14.47
N VAL A 160 -3.60 -7.69 14.01
CA VAL A 160 -2.68 -6.71 14.60
C VAL A 160 -2.53 -5.45 13.75
N THR A 161 -3.41 -5.23 12.78
CA THR A 161 -3.33 -4.08 11.87
C THR A 161 -4.01 -2.84 12.44
N GLU A 162 -3.55 -1.67 11.99
CA GLU A 162 -4.15 -0.36 12.34
C GLU A 162 -5.59 -0.21 11.83
N GLN A 163 -6.05 -1.07 10.91
CA GLN A 163 -7.39 -1.02 10.33
C GLN A 163 -8.51 -1.07 11.39
N GLY A 164 -8.28 -1.82 12.48
CA GLY A 164 -9.22 -1.85 13.61
C GLY A 164 -9.37 -0.49 14.30
N ILE A 165 -8.28 0.27 14.42
CA ILE A 165 -8.28 1.62 15.00
C ILE A 165 -8.84 2.63 14.01
N GLU A 166 -8.48 2.54 12.73
CA GLU A 166 -9.02 3.42 11.67
C GLU A 166 -10.55 3.33 11.57
N ALA A 167 -11.13 2.14 11.78
CA ALA A 167 -12.57 1.93 11.82
C ALA A 167 -13.27 2.70 12.96
N LEU A 168 -12.54 3.11 14.01
CA LEU A 168 -13.10 3.92 15.10
C LEU A 168 -13.16 5.41 14.74
N HIS A 169 -12.37 5.90 13.78
CA HIS A 169 -12.35 7.33 13.43
C HIS A 169 -13.74 7.88 13.04
N PRO A 170 -14.56 7.21 12.21
CA PRO A 170 -15.93 7.68 11.91
C PRO A 170 -16.82 7.75 13.15
N ILE A 171 -16.65 6.84 14.12
CA ILE A 171 -17.40 6.84 15.38
C ILE A 171 -17.04 8.09 16.18
N PHE A 172 -15.74 8.38 16.35
CA PHE A 172 -15.28 9.61 17.00
C PHE A 172 -15.80 10.87 16.31
N ASN A 173 -15.78 10.93 14.98
CA ASN A 173 -16.33 12.06 14.23
C ASN A 173 -17.83 12.26 14.50
N SER A 174 -18.60 11.17 14.55
CA SER A 174 -20.02 11.21 14.88
C SER A 174 -20.26 11.70 16.32
N LEU A 175 -19.47 11.23 17.29
CA LEU A 175 -19.56 11.66 18.69
C LEU A 175 -19.19 13.15 18.84
N ASN A 176 -18.19 13.62 18.12
CA ASN A 176 -17.80 15.04 18.11
C ASN A 176 -18.93 15.93 17.63
N LEU A 177 -19.67 15.52 16.59
CA LEU A 177 -20.86 16.24 16.13
C LEU A 177 -21.99 16.15 17.17
N ARG A 178 -22.22 14.97 17.74
CA ARG A 178 -23.27 14.74 18.73
C ARG A 178 -23.10 15.60 19.99
N PHE A 179 -21.86 15.76 20.45
CA PHE A 179 -21.53 16.55 21.65
C PHE A 179 -21.02 17.96 21.32
N ALA A 180 -21.21 18.45 20.09
CA ALA A 180 -20.75 19.76 19.67
C ALA A 180 -21.35 20.90 20.52
N ALA A 181 -22.57 20.72 21.03
CA ALA A 181 -23.24 21.70 21.89
C ALA A 181 -22.70 21.74 23.34
N VAL A 182 -21.89 20.74 23.74
CA VAL A 182 -21.30 20.68 25.08
C VAL A 182 -20.08 21.59 25.12
N GLN A 183 -20.25 22.75 25.77
CA GLN A 183 -19.21 23.79 25.88
C GLN A 183 -18.03 23.38 26.78
N ASP A 184 -18.31 22.60 27.84
CA ASP A 184 -17.27 22.11 28.76
C ASP A 184 -16.45 20.97 28.10
N PRO A 185 -15.14 21.18 27.85
CA PRO A 185 -14.29 20.17 27.24
C PRO A 185 -14.14 18.89 28.07
N LEU A 186 -14.14 18.99 29.41
CA LEU A 186 -13.99 17.84 30.30
C LEU A 186 -15.25 16.97 30.29
N LEU A 187 -16.42 17.61 30.35
CA LEU A 187 -17.69 16.91 30.20
C LEU A 187 -17.81 16.26 28.81
N ARG A 188 -17.42 16.98 27.75
CA ARG A 188 -17.44 16.43 26.38
C ARG A 188 -16.53 15.21 26.24
N ALA A 189 -15.31 15.27 26.78
CA ALA A 189 -14.39 14.13 26.78
C ALA A 189 -14.97 12.94 27.58
N SER A 190 -15.55 13.21 28.75
CA SER A 190 -16.17 12.18 29.60
C SER A 190 -17.32 11.46 28.89
N LEU A 191 -18.18 12.21 28.20
CA LEU A 191 -19.29 11.66 27.41
C LEU A 191 -18.80 10.82 26.22
N THR A 192 -17.75 11.27 25.52
CA THR A 192 -17.13 10.50 24.44
C THR A 192 -16.54 9.19 24.96
N VAL A 193 -15.76 9.23 26.04
CA VAL A 193 -15.18 8.02 26.65
C VAL A 193 -16.28 7.07 27.11
N GLN A 194 -17.32 7.56 27.77
CA GLN A 194 -18.44 6.74 28.23
C GLN A 194 -19.14 6.03 27.06
N MET A 195 -19.37 6.73 25.94
CA MET A 195 -19.96 6.12 24.75
C MET A 195 -19.04 5.06 24.14
N MET A 196 -17.72 5.30 24.09
CA MET A 196 -16.75 4.29 23.62
C MET A 196 -16.70 3.07 24.55
N THR A 197 -16.76 3.26 25.87
CA THR A 197 -16.85 2.17 26.84
C THR A 197 -18.11 1.35 26.64
N ASN A 198 -19.26 1.99 26.44
CA ASN A 198 -20.50 1.28 26.15
C ASN A 198 -20.41 0.48 24.85
N PHE A 199 -19.75 1.04 23.82
CA PHE A 199 -19.51 0.35 22.56
C PHE A 199 -18.67 -0.92 22.78
N ASN A 200 -17.60 -0.82 23.57
CA ASN A 200 -16.80 -1.98 23.96
C ASN A 200 -17.66 -3.02 24.69
N VAL A 201 -18.48 -2.64 25.68
CA VAL A 201 -19.35 -3.59 26.40
C VAL A 201 -20.31 -4.35 25.47
N ILE A 202 -20.82 -3.69 24.42
CA ILE A 202 -21.77 -4.32 23.48
C ILE A 202 -21.07 -5.28 22.53
N HIS A 203 -19.85 -4.95 22.10
CA HIS A 203 -19.15 -5.65 21.02
C HIS A 203 -18.01 -6.55 21.49
N ASP A 204 -17.59 -6.44 22.75
CA ASP A 204 -16.61 -7.33 23.35
C ASP A 204 -17.24 -8.69 23.60
N VAL A 205 -16.94 -9.62 22.69
CA VAL A 205 -17.40 -11.01 22.76
C VAL A 205 -16.49 -11.89 23.63
N GLY A 206 -15.52 -11.30 24.35
CA GLY A 206 -14.67 -12.04 25.29
C GLY A 206 -13.79 -13.10 24.62
N GLU A 207 -13.50 -12.96 23.32
CA GLU A 207 -12.57 -13.87 22.64
C GLU A 207 -11.24 -13.81 23.38
N SER A 208 -10.72 -14.97 23.77
CA SER A 208 -9.44 -15.05 24.47
C SER A 208 -8.32 -14.98 23.44
N TRP A 209 -7.66 -13.82 23.34
CA TRP A 209 -6.68 -13.50 22.29
C TRP A 209 -5.36 -14.30 22.39
N ASN A 210 -5.21 -15.16 23.41
CA ASN A 210 -4.02 -15.99 23.68
C ASN A 210 -4.40 -17.32 24.35
N ILE A 211 -5.20 -18.18 23.72
CA ILE A 211 -5.24 -19.59 24.13
C ILE A 211 -4.12 -20.33 23.41
N SER A 212 -2.88 -20.10 23.86
CA SER A 212 -1.79 -21.03 23.58
C SER A 212 -2.03 -22.30 24.40
N LYS A 213 -2.28 -23.42 23.73
CA LYS A 213 -1.91 -24.74 24.23
C LYS A 213 -0.57 -25.11 23.63
#